data_AF-A0AAI9LIW5-F1
#
_entry.id   AF-A0AAI9LIW5-F1
#
_cell.length_a   1.000
_cell.length_b   1.000
_cell.length_c   1.000
_cell.angle_alpha   90.00
_cell.angle_beta   90.00
_cell.angle_gamma   90.00
#
_symmetry.space_group_name_H-M   'P 1'
#
loop_
_entity.id
_entity.type
_entity.pdbx_description
1 polymer ?
#
loop_
_entity_poly.entity_id
_entity_poly.type
_entity_poly.pdbx_seq_one_letter_code
_entity_poly.pdbx_strand_id
1 'polypeptide(L)' 'MKGKSVFSPAEAELVRELLHKVRRADRDEQKKLRNRLRKDVGFYISDFTRSNAGFTEAYFNSLVERGTIKIV' A
#
# COMPACT_ATOMS: atom_id res chain seq x y z
N MET A 1 -7.65 6.74 10.26
CA MET A 1 -7.34 5.93 9.05
C MET A 1 -8.60 5.86 8.21
N LYS A 2 -8.50 6.03 6.90
CA LYS A 2 -9.61 5.87 5.96
C LYS A 2 -9.70 4.44 5.41
N GLY A 3 -8.56 3.74 5.38
CA GLY A 3 -8.38 2.40 4.88
C GLY A 3 -8.28 1.33 5.96
N LYS A 4 -8.13 0.09 5.48
CA LYS A 4 -7.87 -1.09 6.31
C LYS A 4 -6.46 -1.03 6.92
N SER A 5 -6.32 -1.57 8.12
CA SER A 5 -5.04 -1.85 8.79
C SER A 5 -4.82 -3.34 9.06
N VAL A 6 -5.83 -4.16 8.75
CA VAL A 6 -5.81 -5.62 8.89
C VAL A 6 -6.07 -6.20 7.51
N PHE A 7 -5.21 -7.12 7.09
CA PHE A 7 -5.21 -7.73 5.76
C PHE A 7 -5.05 -9.24 5.87
N SER A 8 -5.66 -9.98 4.96
CA SER A 8 -5.29 -11.39 4.74
C SER A 8 -3.91 -11.48 4.09
N PRO A 9 -3.23 -12.65 4.13
CA PRO A 9 -1.97 -12.85 3.41
C PRO A 9 -2.06 -12.51 1.92
N ALA A 10 -3.17 -12.88 1.26
CA ALA A 10 -3.40 -12.59 -0.16
C ALA A 10 -3.58 -11.09 -0.43
N GLU A 11 -4.33 -10.37 0.42
CA GLU A 11 -4.46 -8.91 0.29
C GLU A 11 -3.12 -8.21 0.53
N ALA A 12 -2.33 -8.69 1.51
CA ALA A 12 -1.02 -8.14 1.79
C ALA A 12 -0.07 -8.31 0.59
N GLU A 13 -0.05 -9.48 -0.06
CA GLU A 13 0.74 -9.64 -1.29
C GLU A 13 0.28 -8.74 -2.42
N LEU A 14 -1.03 -8.57 -2.60
CA LEU A 14 -1.55 -7.66 -3.61
C LEU A 14 -1.14 -6.19 -3.31
N VAL A 15 -1.10 -5.78 -2.05
CA VAL A 15 -0.56 -4.46 -1.66
C VAL A 15 0.92 -4.35 -2.06
N ARG A 16 1.73 -5.36 -1.73
CA ARG A 16 3.17 -5.37 -2.07
C ARG A 16 3.40 -5.26 -3.57
N GLU A 17 2.73 -6.10 -4.35
CA GLU A 17 2.83 -6.07 -5.82
C GLU A 17 2.43 -4.72 -6.41
N LEU A 18 1.31 -4.15 -5.96
CA LEU A 18 0.83 -2.87 -6.46
C LEU A 18 1.81 -1.75 -6.10
N LEU A 19 2.38 -1.74 -4.89
CA LEU A 19 3.39 -0.76 -4.48
C LEU A 19 4.66 -0.89 -5.32
N HIS A 20 5.11 -2.11 -5.60
CA HIS A 20 6.25 -2.35 -6.49
C HIS A 20 6.00 -1.81 -7.91
N LYS A 21 4.81 -2.10 -8.48
CA LYS A 21 4.40 -1.60 -9.80
C LYS A 21 4.32 -0.07 -9.82
N VAL A 22 3.75 0.56 -8.79
CA VAL A 22 3.63 2.03 -8.68
C VAL A 22 5.00 2.70 -8.82
N ARG A 23 6.07 2.14 -8.25
CA ARG A 23 7.39 2.77 -8.28
C ARG A 23 8.05 2.78 -9.65
N ARG A 24 7.63 1.90 -10.56
CA ARG A 24 8.21 1.73 -11.90
C ARG A 24 7.35 2.34 -13.01
N ALA A 25 6.11 2.68 -12.67
CA ALA A 25 5.13 3.20 -13.61
C ALA A 25 5.29 4.72 -13.84
N ASP A 26 4.85 5.19 -15.01
CA ASP A 26 4.69 6.62 -15.28
C ASP A 26 3.58 7.24 -14.42
N ARG A 27 3.40 8.56 -14.52
CA ARG A 27 2.47 9.32 -13.67
C ARG A 27 1.02 8.86 -13.79
N ASP A 28 0.56 8.54 -14.99
CA ASP A 28 -0.84 8.19 -15.24
C ASP A 28 -1.11 6.77 -14.78
N GLU A 29 -0.19 5.85 -15.03
CA GLU A 29 -0.29 4.47 -14.58
C GLU A 29 -0.13 4.38 -13.05
N GLN A 30 0.74 5.17 -12.45
CA GLN A 30 0.79 5.34 -10.99
C GLN A 30 -0.56 5.75 -10.39
N LYS A 31 -1.29 6.65 -11.06
CA LYS A 31 -2.62 7.08 -10.58
C LYS A 31 -3.60 5.90 -10.60
N LYS A 32 -3.59 5.08 -11.66
CA LYS A 32 -4.44 3.88 -11.75
C LYS A 32 -4.08 2.86 -10.67
N LEU A 33 -2.81 2.54 -10.51
CA LEU A 33 -2.34 1.59 -9.50
C LEU A 33 -2.65 2.04 -8.06
N ARG A 34 -2.50 3.34 -7.75
CA ARG A 34 -2.93 3.90 -6.45
C ARG A 34 -4.45 3.83 -6.26
N ASN A 35 -5.23 3.95 -7.33
CA ASN A 35 -6.68 3.73 -7.23
C ASN A 35 -7.01 2.26 -6.95
N ARG A 36 -6.28 1.32 -7.54
CA ARG A 36 -6.40 -0.11 -7.24
C ARG A 36 -6.06 -0.44 -5.80
N LEU A 37 -4.97 0.12 -5.25
CA LEU A 37 -4.67 -0.02 -3.80
C LEU A 37 -5.88 0.35 -2.92
N ARG A 38 -6.59 1.42 -3.27
CA ARG A 38 -7.77 1.86 -2.51
C ARG A 38 -9.01 0.99 -2.75
N LYS A 39 -9.29 0.64 -4.00
CA LYS A 39 -10.52 -0.06 -4.39
C LYS A 39 -10.45 -1.56 -4.13
N ASP A 40 -9.32 -2.18 -4.47
CA ASP A 40 -9.18 -3.65 -4.49
C ASP A 40 -8.86 -4.17 -3.08
N VAL A 41 -8.05 -3.43 -2.31
CA VAL A 41 -7.56 -3.87 -0.98
C VAL A 41 -7.84 -2.88 0.15
N GLY A 42 -8.44 -1.72 -0.14
CA GLY A 42 -8.74 -0.73 0.91
C GLY A 42 -7.50 -0.09 1.53
N PHE A 43 -6.36 -0.10 0.84
CA PHE A 43 -5.09 0.46 1.33
C PHE A 43 -4.93 1.94 0.92
N TYR A 44 -4.78 2.80 1.91
CA TYR A 44 -4.59 4.24 1.71
C TYR A 44 -3.22 4.65 2.23
N ILE A 45 -2.27 4.90 1.32
CA ILE A 45 -0.91 5.39 1.63
C ILE A 45 -0.93 6.57 2.62
N SER A 46 -1.90 7.49 2.46
CA SER A 46 -2.06 8.68 3.30
C SER A 46 -2.38 8.41 4.77
N ASP A 47 -2.81 7.18 5.10
CA ASP A 47 -3.04 6.79 6.49
C ASP A 47 -1.73 6.56 7.26
N PHE A 48 -0.63 6.32 6.55
CA PHE A 48 0.64 5.90 7.13
C PHE A 48 1.79 6.89 6.88
N THR A 49 1.59 7.88 6.01
CA THR A 49 2.54 8.96 5.78
C THR A 49 1.86 10.17 5.14
N ARG A 50 2.41 11.37 5.40
CA ARG A 50 2.09 12.61 4.68
C ARG A 50 3.17 12.98 3.65
N SER A 51 4.21 12.16 3.51
CA SER A 51 5.33 12.43 2.63
C SER A 51 4.98 12.20 1.16
N ASN A 52 5.51 13.07 0.29
CA ASN A 52 5.47 12.91 -1.16
C ASN A 52 6.67 12.11 -1.71
N ALA A 53 7.56 11.59 -0.85
CA ALA A 53 8.78 10.87 -1.23
C ALA A 53 8.53 9.50 -1.91
N GLY A 54 7.26 9.09 -2.04
CA GLY A 54 6.86 7.80 -2.60
C GLY A 54 6.82 6.72 -1.53
N PHE A 55 5.66 6.09 -1.38
CA PHE A 55 5.46 4.97 -0.47
C PHE A 55 5.92 3.68 -1.14
N THR A 56 6.69 2.85 -0.43
CA THR A 56 7.32 1.63 -0.97
C THR A 56 6.81 0.38 -0.28
N GLU A 57 7.01 -0.77 -0.92
CA GLU A 57 6.78 -2.08 -0.33
C GLU A 57 7.61 -2.29 0.94
N ALA A 58 8.89 -1.89 0.95
CA ALA A 58 9.74 -2.01 2.14
C ALA A 58 9.16 -1.23 3.34
N TYR A 59 8.59 -0.05 3.09
CA TYR A 59 7.92 0.71 4.15
C TYR A 59 6.63 0.02 4.61
N PHE A 60 5.83 -0.56 3.71
CA PHE A 60 4.71 -1.41 4.09
C PHE A 60 5.15 -2.56 5.01
N ASN A 61 6.20 -3.31 4.64
CA ASN A 61 6.72 -4.42 5.43
C ASN A 61 7.19 -3.95 6.81
N SER A 62 7.84 -2.78 6.91
CA SER A 62 8.21 -2.21 8.21
C SER A 62 7.00 -1.88 9.10
N LEU A 63 5.85 -1.52 8.52
CA LEU A 63 4.62 -1.28 9.29
C LEU A 63 3.99 -2.59 9.77
N VAL A 64 4.14 -3.67 9.00
CA VAL A 64 3.74 -5.03 9.39
C VAL A 64 4.61 -5.52 10.55
N GLU A 65 5.94 -5.40 10.43
CA GLU A 65 6.90 -5.78 11.48
C GLU A 65 6.64 -5.02 12.80
N ARG A 66 6.25 -3.74 12.71
CA ARG A 66 5.87 -2.92 13.87
C ARG A 66 4.47 -3.21 14.42
N GLY A 67 3.69 -4.08 13.77
CA GLY A 67 2.32 -4.39 14.14
C GLY A 67 1.29 -3.27 13.90
N THR A 68 1.69 -2.19 13.20
CA THR A 68 0.77 -1.11 12.78
C THR A 68 -0.20 -1.63 11.70
N ILE A 69 0.31 -2.48 10.81
CA ILE A 69 -0.48 -3.28 9.89
C ILE A 69 -0.44 -4.72 10.40
N LYS A 70 -1.60 -5.37 10.47
CA LYS A 70 -1.72 -6.77 10.90
C LYS A 70 -2.08 -7.64 9.72
N ILE A 71 -1.45 -8.81 9.65
CA ILE A 71 -1.81 -9.86 8.69
C ILE A 71 -2.47 -11.00 9.48
N VAL A 72 -3.70 -11.37 9.13
CA VAL A 72 -4.53 -12.37 9.84
C VAL A 72 -5.12 -13.42 8.91
#